data_AF-B6IF47-F1
#
_entry.id   AF-B6IF47-F1
#
_cell.length_a   1.000
_cell.length_b   1.000
_cell.length_c   1.000
_cell.angle_alpha   90.00
_cell.angle_beta   90.00
_cell.angle_gamma   90.00
#
_symmetry.space_group_name_H-M   'P 1'
#
loop_
_entity.id
_entity.type
_entity.pdbx_description
1 polymer ?
#
loop_
_entity_poly.entity_id
_entity_poly.type
_entity_poly.pdbx_seq_one_letter_code
_entity_poly.pdbx_strand_id
1 'polypeptide(L)'
;MDAREERRDRSRSNSSASSGRPGAYDSPPRSHVNSEDEAENYRDDGEYDSDGDTEVEDNGEPDGNIVNRWAVFNAMPVRRQEDSNPRINRSASQERLNDKLMIRHLREEIRKTKRRLDSAYLDLEESEYYYRREKEAKLDLERRVRSLEKEKQEYELDFSSMNCELTMAEADNKFLTHENEMLSDLAQQYFHSKEQQIKYKDRAKRQLRKRKKECKDLETEISQIANADEYRRTIEYERNRADGYQNLMQHIHLMYQNDEQLRREQDPSPLRSCEICLQKYMAVGRAVPRILVKCGHTLCHKCVESLRPQEPEGVRCPFCRTLTKISRRKGIESLPKNFTLVS
;
A
#
# COMPACT_ATOMS: atom_id res chain seq x y z
N MET A 1 18.81 -28.55 52.66
CA MET A 1 17.98 -29.76 52.65
C MET A 1 16.54 -29.32 52.79
N ASP A 2 15.70 -29.98 52.01
CA ASP A 2 14.25 -30.10 52.09
C ASP A 2 13.36 -29.00 51.49
N ALA A 3 12.80 -29.44 50.35
CA ALA A 3 11.65 -28.96 49.63
C ALA A 3 10.34 -29.41 50.28
N ARG A 4 9.23 -28.79 49.83
CA ARG A 4 7.80 -29.19 49.79
C ARG A 4 6.94 -28.05 50.32
N GLU A 5 5.72 -27.77 49.86
CA GLU A 5 4.78 -28.33 48.89
C GLU A 5 3.53 -27.47 49.11
N GLU A 6 2.89 -26.91 48.08
CA GLU A 6 1.47 -26.53 48.24
C GLU A 6 0.77 -26.39 46.89
N ARG A 7 -0.07 -27.38 46.62
CA ARG A 7 -1.15 -27.37 45.63
C ARG A 7 -2.29 -26.49 46.16
N ARG A 8 -2.93 -25.70 45.30
CA ARG A 8 -4.28 -25.17 45.55
C ARG A 8 -5.18 -25.39 44.34
N ASP A 9 -6.07 -26.36 44.51
CA ASP A 9 -7.35 -26.47 43.82
C ASP A 9 -8.25 -25.26 44.14
N ARG A 10 -8.90 -24.69 43.12
CA ARG A 10 -10.21 -24.04 43.27
C ARG A 10 -11.08 -24.31 42.06
N SER A 11 -12.03 -25.19 42.28
CA SER A 11 -13.17 -25.53 41.44
C SER A 11 -14.36 -24.61 41.74
N ARG A 12 -15.22 -24.43 40.72
CA ARG A 12 -16.64 -23.99 40.77
C ARG A 12 -16.86 -22.51 41.07
N SER A 13 -17.80 -21.77 40.47
CA SER A 13 -18.94 -21.94 39.55
C SER A 13 -19.51 -20.50 39.43
N ASN A 14 -20.24 -19.99 38.43
CA ASN A 14 -21.39 -20.54 37.71
C ASN A 14 -21.90 -19.43 36.74
N SER A 15 -22.45 -19.83 35.58
CA SER A 15 -23.57 -19.21 34.81
C SER A 15 -23.49 -17.73 34.35
N SER A 16 -23.91 -17.29 33.15
CA SER A 16 -24.90 -17.81 32.19
C SER A 16 -24.87 -17.03 30.86
N ALA A 17 -25.07 -17.77 29.76
CA ALA A 17 -25.86 -17.48 28.55
C ALA A 17 -25.76 -16.12 27.81
N SER A 18 -25.32 -16.17 26.55
CA SER A 18 -26.16 -15.76 25.40
C SER A 18 -25.63 -16.31 24.08
N SER A 19 -26.57 -16.80 23.28
CA SER A 19 -26.43 -17.50 22.01
C SER A 19 -26.40 -16.50 20.84
N GLY A 20 -25.38 -16.61 19.98
CA GLY A 20 -25.31 -15.88 18.71
C GLY A 20 -25.00 -16.86 17.57
N ARG A 21 -25.94 -17.01 16.64
CA ARG A 21 -25.86 -17.85 15.44
C ARG A 21 -24.77 -17.38 14.46
N PRO A 22 -24.14 -18.29 13.69
CA PRO A 22 -23.30 -17.93 12.55
C PRO A 22 -24.15 -17.59 11.32
N GLY A 23 -23.84 -16.45 10.69
CA GLY A 23 -24.48 -15.98 9.46
C GLY A 23 -24.03 -16.77 8.24
N ALA A 24 -25.03 -17.23 7.48
CA ALA A 24 -24.89 -17.75 6.12
C ALA A 24 -24.53 -16.60 5.16
N TYR A 25 -23.61 -16.87 4.23
CA TYR A 25 -23.44 -16.03 3.05
C TYR A 25 -23.87 -16.85 1.83
N ASP A 26 -25.01 -16.42 1.29
CA ASP A 26 -25.60 -16.85 0.04
C ASP A 26 -24.68 -16.57 -1.16
N SER A 27 -24.59 -17.55 -2.07
CA SER A 27 -24.16 -17.33 -3.44
C SER A 27 -25.33 -16.80 -4.28
N PRO A 28 -25.08 -15.90 -5.25
CA PRO A 28 -25.92 -15.83 -6.44
C PRO A 28 -25.08 -15.69 -7.73
N PRO A 29 -25.66 -15.70 -8.95
CA PRO A 29 -25.68 -16.87 -9.81
C PRO A 29 -24.87 -16.69 -11.10
N ARG A 30 -24.64 -17.82 -11.78
CA ARG A 30 -24.24 -17.88 -13.19
C ARG A 30 -25.23 -17.09 -14.04
N SER A 31 -24.72 -16.18 -14.87
CA SER A 31 -25.45 -15.62 -16.01
C SER A 31 -24.75 -16.03 -17.31
N HIS A 32 -25.59 -16.59 -18.18
CA HIS A 32 -25.35 -16.87 -19.58
C HIS A 32 -24.86 -15.62 -20.33
N VAL A 33 -23.87 -15.79 -21.20
CA VAL A 33 -23.75 -14.98 -22.40
C VAL A 33 -23.71 -15.96 -23.58
N ASN A 34 -24.74 -15.85 -24.41
CA ASN A 34 -24.82 -16.44 -25.73
C ASN A 34 -23.90 -15.66 -26.67
N SER A 35 -23.17 -16.37 -27.50
CA SER A 35 -22.80 -15.90 -28.84
C SER A 35 -22.84 -17.12 -29.75
N GLU A 36 -23.89 -17.13 -30.56
CA GLU A 36 -24.11 -17.99 -31.72
C GLU A 36 -23.11 -17.63 -32.84
N ASP A 37 -22.97 -18.56 -33.78
CA ASP A 37 -22.39 -18.44 -35.13
C ASP A 37 -20.86 -18.27 -35.19
N GLU A 38 -20.06 -19.15 -35.84
CA GLU A 38 -20.19 -19.60 -37.22
C GLU A 38 -19.79 -21.08 -37.41
N ALA A 39 -20.50 -21.70 -38.35
CA ALA A 39 -20.30 -23.05 -38.82
C ALA A 39 -19.43 -23.07 -40.08
N GLU A 40 -18.38 -23.89 -40.12
CA GLU A 40 -17.82 -24.42 -41.37
C GLU A 40 -17.47 -25.92 -41.23
N ASN A 41 -18.51 -26.70 -41.53
CA ASN A 41 -18.51 -27.91 -42.36
C ASN A 41 -17.18 -28.27 -43.05
N TYR A 42 -16.56 -29.39 -42.65
CA TYR A 42 -15.85 -30.27 -43.58
C TYR A 42 -16.21 -31.72 -43.26
N ARG A 43 -16.96 -32.31 -44.19
CA ARG A 43 -17.20 -33.74 -44.34
C ARG A 43 -15.94 -34.36 -44.92
N ASP A 44 -15.53 -35.52 -44.42
CA ASP A 44 -14.75 -36.47 -45.20
C ASP A 44 -15.16 -37.89 -44.80
N ASP A 45 -16.13 -38.39 -45.55
CA ASP A 45 -16.59 -39.78 -45.53
C ASP A 45 -15.65 -40.57 -46.46
N GLY A 46 -14.68 -41.26 -45.86
CA GLY A 46 -13.74 -42.15 -46.56
C GLY A 46 -14.07 -43.62 -46.31
N GLU A 47 -15.14 -44.06 -46.95
CA GLU A 47 -15.54 -45.46 -47.13
C GLU A 47 -14.43 -46.20 -47.90
N TYR A 48 -13.88 -47.29 -47.33
CA TYR A 48 -13.03 -48.22 -48.06
C TYR A 48 -13.51 -49.64 -47.79
N ASP A 49 -14.50 -50.03 -48.59
CA ASP A 49 -14.74 -51.43 -48.92
C ASP A 49 -13.55 -51.95 -49.74
N SER A 50 -13.03 -53.11 -49.36
CA SER A 50 -12.22 -53.91 -50.26
C SER A 50 -12.66 -55.35 -50.12
N ASP A 51 -13.47 -55.72 -51.11
CA ASP A 51 -13.75 -57.06 -51.56
C ASP A 51 -12.46 -57.88 -51.69
N GLY A 52 -12.54 -59.12 -51.24
CA GLY A 52 -11.47 -60.10 -51.31
C GLY A 52 -12.02 -61.50 -51.26
N ASP A 53 -12.93 -61.80 -52.19
CA ASP A 53 -13.29 -63.16 -52.60
C ASP A 53 -12.03 -63.92 -53.03
N THR A 54 -11.77 -65.10 -52.46
CA THR A 54 -11.14 -66.20 -53.19
C THR A 54 -11.46 -67.55 -52.55
N GLU A 55 -12.35 -68.30 -53.23
CA GLU A 55 -12.28 -69.74 -53.53
C GLU A 55 -12.11 -70.69 -52.32
N VAL A 56 -13.17 -71.32 -51.77
CA VAL A 56 -13.89 -72.50 -52.29
C VAL A 56 -12.98 -73.48 -53.06
N GLU A 57 -12.39 -74.45 -52.35
CA GLU A 57 -12.07 -75.75 -52.92
C GLU A 57 -12.88 -76.84 -52.20
N ASP A 58 -14.06 -77.07 -52.76
CA ASP A 58 -14.80 -78.33 -52.75
C ASP A 58 -14.05 -79.31 -53.65
N ASN A 59 -13.61 -80.44 -53.11
CA ASN A 59 -13.08 -81.56 -53.89
C ASN A 59 -13.64 -82.86 -53.35
N GLY A 60 -14.87 -83.11 -53.80
CA GLY A 60 -15.45 -84.37 -54.22
C GLY A 60 -14.61 -85.64 -54.06
N GLU A 61 -15.24 -86.61 -53.40
CA GLU A 61 -15.06 -88.04 -53.66
C GLU A 61 -15.10 -88.36 -55.17
N PRO A 62 -14.43 -89.44 -55.58
CA PRO A 62 -15.16 -90.39 -56.42
C PRO A 62 -15.07 -91.82 -55.90
N ASP A 63 -16.25 -92.40 -55.77
CA ASP A 63 -16.52 -93.83 -55.88
C ASP A 63 -15.77 -94.46 -57.06
N GLY A 64 -15.03 -95.53 -56.76
CA GLY A 64 -14.21 -96.27 -57.72
C GLY A 64 -14.27 -97.77 -57.48
N ASN A 65 -15.49 -98.30 -57.49
CA ASN A 65 -15.83 -99.72 -57.46
C ASN A 65 -15.13 -100.46 -58.63
N ILE A 66 -14.11 -101.29 -58.35
CA ILE A 66 -13.62 -102.30 -59.33
C ILE A 66 -13.92 -103.69 -58.80
N VAL A 67 -14.94 -104.26 -59.44
CA VAL A 67 -15.46 -105.61 -59.28
C VAL A 67 -14.72 -106.56 -60.23
N ASN A 68 -14.36 -107.72 -59.67
CA ASN A 68 -14.14 -109.03 -60.31
C ASN A 68 -12.90 -109.26 -61.23
N ARG A 69 -12.28 -110.43 -61.01
CA ARG A 69 -12.39 -111.62 -61.89
C ARG A 69 -11.05 -112.22 -62.33
N TRP A 70 -10.48 -113.16 -61.57
CA TRP A 70 -9.84 -114.34 -62.18
C TRP A 70 -10.23 -115.59 -61.39
N ALA A 71 -11.25 -116.26 -61.92
CA ALA A 71 -11.66 -117.60 -61.52
C ALA A 71 -10.82 -118.64 -62.26
N VAL A 72 -10.43 -119.68 -61.53
CA VAL A 72 -10.54 -121.11 -61.87
C VAL A 72 -10.05 -121.55 -63.27
N PHE A 73 -9.06 -122.45 -63.31
CA PHE A 73 -9.11 -123.62 -64.20
C PHE A 73 -8.37 -124.83 -63.62
N ASN A 74 -9.17 -125.84 -63.25
CA ASN A 74 -9.05 -127.30 -63.37
C ASN A 74 -7.63 -127.92 -63.44
N ALA A 75 -7.24 -128.77 -62.50
CA ALA A 75 -7.65 -130.18 -62.37
C ALA A 75 -7.37 -131.02 -63.64
N MET A 76 -6.40 -131.93 -63.55
CA MET A 76 -6.63 -133.32 -63.96
C MET A 76 -5.65 -134.31 -63.29
N PRO A 77 -6.11 -135.55 -63.00
CA PRO A 77 -5.37 -136.57 -62.27
C PRO A 77 -4.68 -137.56 -63.23
N VAL A 78 -3.49 -138.05 -62.86
CA VAL A 78 -2.85 -139.19 -63.56
C VAL A 78 -2.56 -140.32 -62.59
N ARG A 79 -3.38 -141.36 -62.77
CA ARG A 79 -3.18 -142.82 -62.60
C ARG A 79 -2.10 -143.34 -61.64
N ARG A 80 -2.61 -144.17 -60.71
CA ARG A 80 -1.98 -145.36 -60.12
C ARG A 80 -1.05 -146.09 -61.09
N GLN A 81 0.15 -146.38 -60.60
CA GLN A 81 0.86 -147.61 -60.91
C GLN A 81 1.32 -148.21 -59.58
N GLU A 82 0.86 -149.43 -59.31
CA GLU A 82 1.22 -150.25 -58.17
C GLU A 82 2.61 -150.87 -58.37
N ASP A 83 3.12 -151.37 -57.25
CA ASP A 83 4.22 -152.32 -57.12
C ASP A 83 5.64 -151.80 -57.28
N SER A 84 6.29 -151.53 -56.13
CA SER A 84 7.29 -152.45 -55.61
C SER A 84 7.79 -152.00 -54.23
N ASN A 85 7.75 -152.94 -53.28
CA ASN A 85 8.34 -152.82 -51.94
C ASN A 85 9.85 -153.07 -52.04
N PRO A 86 10.70 -152.16 -51.53
CA PRO A 86 11.94 -152.60 -50.94
C PRO A 86 12.11 -152.06 -49.52
N ARG A 87 12.27 -153.02 -48.62
CA ARG A 87 13.21 -153.03 -47.48
C ARG A 87 13.37 -151.68 -46.76
N ILE A 88 12.69 -151.59 -45.63
CA ILE A 88 12.89 -150.61 -44.56
C ILE A 88 14.39 -150.56 -44.20
N ASN A 89 15.09 -149.60 -44.79
CA ASN A 89 16.41 -149.16 -44.35
C ASN A 89 16.16 -148.19 -43.18
N ARG A 90 16.44 -148.62 -41.94
CA ARG A 90 16.16 -147.84 -40.73
C ARG A 90 16.78 -146.43 -40.75
N SER A 91 17.84 -146.21 -41.54
CA SER A 91 18.47 -144.89 -41.77
C SER A 91 17.55 -143.87 -42.47
N ALA A 92 16.87 -144.24 -43.56
CA ALA A 92 16.04 -143.32 -44.36
C ALA A 92 14.68 -142.96 -43.73
N SER A 93 14.25 -143.70 -42.71
CA SER A 93 13.04 -143.38 -41.91
C SER A 93 13.38 -142.48 -40.73
N GLN A 94 14.62 -142.57 -40.21
CA GLN A 94 15.12 -141.74 -39.12
C GLN A 94 15.51 -140.35 -39.62
N GLU A 95 16.09 -140.23 -40.82
CA GLU A 95 16.32 -138.95 -41.51
C GLU A 95 15.00 -138.19 -41.75
N ARG A 96 13.95 -138.84 -42.27
CA ARG A 96 12.64 -138.21 -42.46
C ARG A 96 11.96 -137.76 -41.16
N LEU A 97 12.25 -138.41 -40.03
CA LEU A 97 11.74 -138.00 -38.73
C LEU A 97 12.52 -136.77 -38.22
N ASN A 98 13.85 -136.76 -38.40
CA ASN A 98 14.71 -135.64 -38.08
C ASN A 98 14.36 -134.39 -38.92
N ASP A 99 14.05 -134.56 -40.21
CA ASP A 99 13.60 -133.48 -41.09
C ASP A 99 12.27 -132.88 -40.62
N LYS A 100 11.31 -133.72 -40.18
CA LYS A 100 10.03 -133.23 -39.63
C LYS A 100 10.20 -132.46 -38.32
N LEU A 101 11.11 -132.91 -37.45
CA LEU A 101 11.47 -132.21 -36.22
C LEU A 101 12.16 -130.88 -36.52
N MET A 102 13.10 -130.86 -37.47
CA MET A 102 13.76 -129.66 -37.96
C MET A 102 12.77 -128.66 -38.56
N ILE A 103 11.84 -129.11 -39.41
CA ILE A 103 10.78 -128.27 -40.00
C ILE A 103 9.86 -127.71 -38.90
N ARG A 104 9.53 -128.49 -37.87
CA ARG A 104 8.73 -128.00 -36.72
C ARG A 104 9.48 -126.92 -35.94
N HIS A 105 10.77 -127.12 -35.68
CA HIS A 105 11.61 -126.11 -35.02
C HIS A 105 11.71 -124.83 -35.86
N LEU A 106 12.00 -124.95 -37.15
CA LEU A 106 12.05 -123.82 -38.08
C LEU A 106 10.72 -123.06 -38.14
N ARG A 107 9.58 -123.76 -38.18
CA ARG A 107 8.25 -123.12 -38.12
C ARG A 107 8.02 -122.37 -36.81
N GLU A 108 8.48 -122.90 -35.68
CA GLU A 108 8.33 -122.21 -34.40
C GLU A 108 9.25 -120.99 -34.29
N GLU A 109 10.48 -121.09 -34.78
CA GLU A 109 11.39 -119.93 -34.87
C GLU A 109 10.81 -118.86 -35.80
N ILE A 110 10.22 -119.23 -36.95
CA ILE A 110 9.51 -118.29 -37.82
C ILE A 110 8.33 -117.61 -37.10
N ARG A 111 7.57 -118.33 -36.26
CA ARG A 111 6.49 -117.72 -35.48
C ARG A 111 7.02 -116.78 -34.40
N LYS A 112 8.12 -117.15 -33.72
CA LYS A 112 8.75 -116.28 -32.72
C LYS A 112 9.32 -115.02 -33.36
N THR A 113 10.01 -115.13 -34.49
CA THR A 113 10.53 -113.97 -35.21
C THR A 113 9.40 -113.10 -35.74
N LYS A 114 8.31 -113.69 -36.23
CA LYS A 114 7.11 -112.94 -36.61
C LYS A 114 6.52 -112.16 -35.43
N ARG A 115 6.30 -112.79 -34.26
CA ARG A 115 5.80 -112.08 -33.07
C ARG A 115 6.73 -110.93 -32.63
N ARG A 116 8.04 -111.14 -32.68
CA ARG A 116 9.03 -110.10 -32.36
C ARG A 116 8.96 -108.95 -33.38
N LEU A 117 8.79 -109.27 -34.65
CA LEU A 117 8.65 -108.29 -35.71
C LEU A 117 7.35 -107.48 -35.55
N ASP A 118 6.22 -108.14 -35.28
CA ASP A 118 4.93 -107.49 -35.04
C ASP A 118 4.98 -106.56 -33.80
N SER A 119 5.63 -107.00 -32.71
CA SER A 119 5.85 -106.15 -31.52
C SER A 119 6.72 -104.94 -31.83
N ALA A 120 7.83 -105.13 -32.56
CA ALA A 120 8.72 -104.04 -32.95
C ALA A 120 8.02 -103.03 -33.87
N TYR A 121 7.08 -103.47 -34.72
CA TYR A 121 6.26 -102.56 -35.52
C TYR A 121 5.31 -101.71 -34.67
N LEU A 122 4.68 -102.28 -33.64
CA LEU A 122 3.83 -101.53 -32.72
C LEU A 122 4.63 -100.50 -31.92
N ASP A 123 5.81 -100.88 -31.41
CA ASP A 123 6.68 -99.96 -30.67
C ASP A 123 7.15 -98.79 -31.57
N LEU A 124 7.40 -99.07 -32.86
CA LEU A 124 7.77 -98.04 -33.83
C LEU A 124 6.59 -97.08 -34.09
N GLU A 125 5.38 -97.62 -34.29
CA GLU A 125 4.17 -96.81 -34.51
C GLU A 125 3.86 -95.93 -33.30
N GLU A 126 3.96 -96.47 -32.09
CA GLU A 126 3.81 -95.72 -30.84
C GLU A 126 4.88 -94.61 -30.71
N SER A 127 6.14 -94.93 -31.02
CA SER A 127 7.23 -93.95 -31.02
C SER A 127 7.01 -92.82 -32.03
N GLU A 128 6.55 -93.14 -33.25
CA GLU A 128 6.22 -92.14 -34.27
C GLU A 128 5.07 -91.23 -33.85
N TYR A 129 4.07 -91.77 -33.16
CA TYR A 129 2.96 -91.00 -32.61
C TYR A 129 3.44 -89.98 -31.57
N TYR A 130 4.24 -90.42 -30.59
CA TYR A 130 4.79 -89.51 -29.57
C TYR A 130 5.72 -88.46 -30.18
N TYR A 131 6.58 -88.85 -31.12
CA TYR A 131 7.45 -87.93 -31.84
C TYR A 131 6.65 -86.84 -32.58
N ARG A 132 5.56 -87.21 -33.27
CA ARG A 132 4.69 -86.25 -33.96
C ARG A 132 4.04 -85.27 -32.99
N ARG A 133 3.50 -85.77 -31.88
CA ARG A 133 2.86 -84.94 -30.85
C ARG A 133 3.84 -83.98 -30.19
N GLU A 134 5.05 -84.43 -29.86
CA GLU A 134 6.09 -83.56 -29.30
C GLU A 134 6.55 -82.50 -30.30
N LYS A 135 6.67 -82.86 -31.58
CA LYS A 135 7.00 -81.92 -32.65
C LYS A 135 5.93 -80.83 -32.81
N GLU A 136 4.65 -81.20 -32.77
CA GLU A 136 3.53 -80.26 -32.80
C GLU A 136 3.54 -79.33 -31.57
N ALA A 137 3.68 -79.89 -30.37
CA ALA A 137 3.77 -79.10 -29.13
C ALA A 137 4.95 -78.12 -29.16
N LYS A 138 6.09 -78.52 -29.72
CA LYS A 138 7.25 -77.65 -29.92
C LYS A 138 6.91 -76.48 -30.85
N LEU A 139 6.26 -76.74 -31.98
CA LEU A 139 5.86 -75.69 -32.92
C LEU A 139 4.87 -74.70 -32.29
N ASP A 140 3.96 -75.18 -31.43
CA ASP A 140 3.02 -74.33 -30.68
C ASP A 140 3.74 -73.41 -29.70
N LEU A 141 4.71 -73.95 -28.95
CA LEU A 141 5.54 -73.17 -28.05
C LEU A 141 6.38 -72.15 -28.81
N GLU A 142 6.99 -72.53 -29.95
CA GLU A 142 7.74 -71.61 -30.81
C GLU A 142 6.85 -70.47 -31.35
N ARG A 143 5.59 -70.77 -31.72
CA ARG A 143 4.61 -69.73 -32.08
C ARG A 143 4.32 -68.80 -30.91
N ARG A 144 4.11 -69.34 -29.71
CA ARG A 144 3.83 -68.52 -28.52
C ARG A 144 5.02 -67.64 -28.14
N VAL A 145 6.24 -68.15 -28.21
CA VAL A 145 7.47 -67.38 -27.97
C VAL A 145 7.54 -66.21 -28.95
N ARG A 146 7.36 -66.45 -30.25
CA ARG A 146 7.36 -65.36 -31.25
C ARG A 146 6.28 -64.30 -30.98
N SER A 147 5.07 -64.72 -30.56
CA SER A 147 4.02 -63.76 -30.19
C SER A 147 4.41 -62.91 -28.98
N LEU A 148 4.96 -63.53 -27.93
CA LEU A 148 5.38 -62.82 -26.72
C LEU A 148 6.58 -61.89 -26.98
N GLU A 149 7.51 -62.28 -27.86
CA GLU A 149 8.62 -61.43 -28.27
C GLU A 149 8.13 -60.17 -29.00
N LYS A 150 7.10 -60.31 -29.85
CA LYS A 150 6.49 -59.20 -30.55
C LYS A 150 5.76 -58.24 -29.59
N GLU A 151 4.96 -58.79 -28.68
CA GLU A 151 4.27 -58.02 -27.63
C GLU A 151 5.28 -57.29 -26.73
N LYS A 152 6.40 -57.95 -26.37
CA LYS A 152 7.49 -57.31 -25.63
C LYS A 152 8.08 -56.12 -26.40
N GLN A 153 8.32 -56.26 -27.70
CA GLN A 153 8.85 -55.15 -28.53
C GLN A 153 7.87 -53.98 -28.61
N GLU A 154 6.58 -54.25 -28.73
CA GLU A 154 5.53 -53.23 -28.70
C GLU A 154 5.57 -52.44 -27.39
N TYR A 155 5.64 -53.13 -26.25
CA TYR A 155 5.79 -52.48 -24.94
C TYR A 155 7.10 -51.69 -24.78
N GLU A 156 8.21 -52.18 -25.35
CA GLU A 156 9.49 -51.44 -25.32
C GLU A 156 9.40 -50.12 -26.10
N LEU A 157 8.71 -50.11 -27.24
CA LEU A 157 8.47 -48.90 -28.03
C LEU A 157 7.56 -47.92 -27.29
N ASP A 158 6.45 -48.40 -26.74
CA ASP A 158 5.53 -47.57 -25.95
C ASP A 158 6.23 -46.94 -24.74
N PHE A 159 7.02 -47.73 -24.02
CA PHE A 159 7.81 -47.25 -22.88
C PHE A 159 8.85 -46.21 -23.31
N SER A 160 9.50 -46.40 -24.46
CA SER A 160 10.42 -45.40 -25.02
C SER A 160 9.70 -44.10 -25.40
N SER A 161 8.51 -44.17 -25.98
CA SER A 161 7.69 -42.99 -26.31
C SER A 161 7.30 -42.23 -25.04
N MET A 162 6.79 -42.94 -24.04
CA MET A 162 6.39 -42.34 -22.76
C MET A 162 7.57 -41.68 -22.04
N ASN A 163 8.76 -42.29 -22.08
CA ASN A 163 9.97 -41.66 -21.52
C ASN A 163 10.37 -40.39 -22.27
N CYS A 164 10.23 -40.36 -23.60
CA CYS A 164 10.48 -39.16 -24.39
C CYS A 164 9.54 -38.03 -23.96
N GLU A 165 8.23 -38.31 -23.89
CA GLU A 165 7.21 -37.35 -23.43
C GLU A 165 7.51 -36.84 -22.01
N LEU A 166 7.87 -37.73 -21.09
CA LEU A 166 8.26 -37.35 -19.73
C LEU A 166 9.48 -36.41 -19.74
N THR A 167 10.50 -36.71 -20.53
CA THR A 167 11.71 -35.86 -20.60
C THR A 167 11.41 -34.48 -21.17
N MET A 168 10.51 -34.37 -22.14
CA MET A 168 10.05 -33.09 -22.68
C MET A 168 9.26 -32.30 -21.63
N ALA A 169 8.32 -32.95 -20.94
CA ALA A 169 7.54 -32.33 -19.87
C ALA A 169 8.42 -31.86 -18.70
N GLU A 170 9.47 -32.61 -18.35
CA GLU A 170 10.46 -32.18 -17.35
C GLU A 170 11.26 -30.95 -17.80
N ALA A 171 11.61 -30.87 -19.08
CA ALA A 171 12.29 -29.70 -19.65
C ALA A 171 11.38 -28.46 -19.62
N ASP A 172 10.11 -28.60 -20.01
CA ASP A 172 9.12 -27.52 -19.96
C ASP A 172 8.89 -27.04 -18.52
N ASN A 173 8.76 -27.97 -17.56
CA ASN A 173 8.64 -27.61 -16.15
C ASN A 173 9.87 -26.84 -15.65
N LYS A 174 11.09 -27.25 -16.02
CA LYS A 174 12.32 -26.51 -15.67
C LYS A 174 12.29 -25.09 -16.23
N PHE A 175 11.89 -24.93 -17.48
CA PHE A 175 11.76 -23.60 -18.10
C PHE A 175 10.74 -22.73 -17.35
N LEU A 176 9.54 -23.26 -17.10
CA LEU A 176 8.48 -22.55 -16.38
C LEU A 176 8.89 -22.20 -14.95
N THR A 177 9.64 -23.06 -14.26
CA THR A 177 10.15 -22.73 -12.92
C THR A 177 11.10 -21.54 -12.95
N HIS A 178 11.99 -21.48 -13.95
CA HIS A 178 12.90 -20.34 -14.11
C HIS A 178 12.17 -19.04 -14.46
N GLU A 179 11.18 -19.10 -15.34
CA GLU A 179 10.36 -17.93 -15.68
C GLU A 179 9.58 -17.40 -14.46
N ASN A 180 9.00 -18.30 -13.67
CA ASN A 180 8.33 -17.93 -12.42
C ASN A 180 9.28 -17.28 -11.39
N GLU A 181 10.52 -17.75 -11.30
CA GLU A 181 11.55 -17.11 -10.46
C GLU A 181 11.85 -15.68 -10.92
N MET A 182 12.06 -15.47 -12.23
CA MET A 182 12.29 -14.13 -12.78
C MET A 182 11.11 -13.18 -12.54
N LEU A 183 9.87 -13.67 -12.71
CA LEU A 183 8.66 -12.89 -12.44
C LEU A 183 8.53 -12.55 -10.96
N SER A 184 8.88 -13.48 -10.07
CA SER A 184 8.92 -13.24 -8.62
C SER A 184 9.93 -12.14 -8.26
N ASP A 185 11.14 -12.18 -8.82
CA ASP A 185 12.17 -11.15 -8.60
C ASP A 185 11.72 -9.78 -9.10
N LEU A 186 11.11 -9.73 -10.29
CA LEU A 186 10.57 -8.49 -10.83
C LEU A 186 9.45 -7.92 -9.95
N ALA A 187 8.55 -8.78 -9.45
CA ALA A 187 7.51 -8.38 -8.53
C ALA A 187 8.09 -7.80 -7.24
N GLN A 188 9.11 -8.45 -6.66
CA GLN A 188 9.81 -7.95 -5.47
C GLN A 188 10.43 -6.56 -5.70
N GLN A 189 11.11 -6.37 -6.84
CA GLN A 189 11.69 -5.07 -7.20
C GLN A 189 10.61 -3.99 -7.35
N TYR A 190 9.49 -4.33 -7.99
CA TYR A 190 8.36 -3.42 -8.15
C TYR A 190 7.78 -2.99 -6.79
N PHE A 191 7.54 -3.94 -5.89
CA PHE A 191 7.02 -3.63 -4.56
C PHE A 191 8.01 -2.82 -3.73
N HIS A 192 9.30 -3.13 -3.80
CA HIS A 192 10.34 -2.35 -3.12
C HIS A 192 10.36 -0.90 -3.63
N SER A 193 10.34 -0.70 -4.94
CA SER A 193 10.29 0.64 -5.55
C SER A 193 9.04 1.41 -5.12
N LYS A 194 7.87 0.77 -5.10
CA LYS A 194 6.62 1.37 -4.64
C LYS A 194 6.66 1.76 -3.17
N GLU A 195 7.25 0.93 -2.31
CA GLU A 195 7.43 1.24 -0.90
C GLU A 195 8.29 2.51 -0.71
N GLN A 196 9.37 2.66 -1.49
CA GLN A 196 10.21 3.86 -1.45
C GLN A 196 9.44 5.11 -1.91
N GLN A 197 8.63 5.00 -2.97
CA GLN A 197 7.76 6.10 -3.43
C GLN A 197 6.75 6.53 -2.34
N ILE A 198 6.15 5.56 -1.64
CA ILE A 198 5.25 5.84 -0.52
C ILE A 198 6.00 6.57 0.60
N LYS A 199 7.18 6.08 1.01
CA LYS A 199 8.03 6.72 2.02
C LYS A 199 8.39 8.16 1.64
N TYR A 200 8.75 8.40 0.38
CA TYR A 200 9.05 9.75 -0.12
C TYR A 200 7.81 10.66 -0.06
N LYS A 201 6.66 10.19 -0.55
CA LYS A 201 5.39 10.93 -0.53
C LYS A 201 4.98 11.28 0.90
N ASP A 202 5.14 10.36 1.85
CA ASP A 202 4.81 10.59 3.25
C ASP A 202 5.74 11.60 3.92
N ARG A 203 7.04 11.55 3.61
CA ARG A 203 8.00 12.59 4.06
C ARG A 203 7.60 13.97 3.54
N ALA A 204 7.31 14.09 2.24
CA ALA A 204 6.85 15.34 1.64
C ALA A 204 5.54 15.85 2.26
N LYS A 205 4.57 14.96 2.50
CA LYS A 205 3.31 15.31 3.19
C LYS A 205 3.54 15.83 4.61
N ARG A 206 4.45 15.21 5.38
CA ARG A 206 4.79 15.67 6.74
C ARG A 206 5.41 17.05 6.72
N GLN A 207 6.36 17.30 5.81
CA GLN A 207 6.97 18.62 5.63
C GLN A 207 5.92 19.67 5.25
N LEU A 208 5.02 19.35 4.32
CA LEU A 208 3.94 20.24 3.92
C LEU A 208 3.02 20.59 5.09
N ARG A 209 2.65 19.62 5.93
CA ARG A 209 1.85 19.87 7.15
C ARG A 209 2.58 20.81 8.12
N LYS A 210 3.88 20.63 8.31
CA LYS A 210 4.71 21.49 9.17
C LYS A 210 4.74 22.93 8.64
N ARG A 211 5.06 23.13 7.37
CA ARG A 211 5.07 24.46 6.72
C ARG A 211 3.71 25.13 6.77
N LYS A 212 2.62 24.40 6.50
CA LYS A 212 1.26 24.93 6.61
C LYS A 212 0.93 25.42 8.02
N LYS A 213 1.40 24.72 9.05
CA LYS A 213 1.23 25.17 10.44
C LYS A 213 2.00 26.46 10.69
N GLU A 214 3.28 26.50 10.31
CA GLU A 214 4.11 27.70 10.47
C GLU A 214 3.53 28.91 9.73
N CYS A 215 3.00 28.74 8.52
CA CYS A 215 2.31 29.82 7.81
C CYS A 215 1.10 30.34 8.60
N LYS A 216 0.28 29.43 9.15
CA LYS A 216 -0.87 29.83 9.99
C LYS A 216 -0.43 30.57 11.25
N ASP A 217 0.61 30.08 11.92
CA ASP A 217 1.14 30.72 13.13
C ASP A 217 1.63 32.14 12.80
N LEU A 218 2.40 32.32 11.71
CA LEU A 218 2.84 33.63 11.23
C LEU A 218 1.68 34.55 10.82
N GLU A 219 0.65 34.04 10.16
CA GLU A 219 -0.56 34.81 9.82
C GLU A 219 -1.24 35.36 11.08
N THR A 220 -1.29 34.56 12.15
CA THR A 220 -1.83 35.02 13.44
C THR A 220 -0.96 36.09 14.10
N GLU A 221 0.37 35.96 14.04
CA GLU A 221 1.30 36.97 14.55
C GLU A 221 1.18 38.31 13.78
N ILE A 222 1.13 38.24 12.45
CA ILE A 222 0.92 39.43 11.60
C ILE A 222 -0.39 40.14 11.98
N SER A 223 -1.46 39.37 12.19
CA SER A 223 -2.76 39.92 12.59
C SER A 223 -2.70 40.61 13.95
N GLN A 224 -1.96 40.06 14.92
CA GLN A 224 -1.78 40.68 16.23
C GLN A 224 -0.98 41.98 16.15
N ILE A 225 0.09 42.02 15.34
CA ILE A 225 0.89 43.22 15.12
C ILE A 225 0.04 44.32 14.48
N ALA A 226 -0.75 43.97 13.46
CA ALA A 226 -1.65 44.91 12.79
C ALA A 226 -2.64 45.57 13.78
N ASN A 227 -3.24 44.77 14.67
CA ASN A 227 -4.13 45.27 15.72
C ASN A 227 -3.38 46.18 16.72
N ALA A 228 -2.15 45.83 17.09
CA ALA A 228 -1.32 46.66 17.97
C ALA A 228 -0.95 48.01 17.33
N ASP A 229 -0.68 48.04 16.03
CA ASP A 229 -0.45 49.27 15.27
C ASP A 229 -1.69 50.16 15.20
N GLU A 230 -2.88 49.58 15.11
CA GLU A 230 -4.14 50.33 15.19
C GLU A 230 -4.34 50.98 16.57
N TYR A 231 -4.06 50.22 17.64
CA TYR A 231 -4.11 50.75 19.00
C TYR A 231 -3.07 51.86 19.23
N ARG A 232 -1.82 51.68 18.75
CA ARG A 232 -0.77 52.71 18.80
C ARG A 232 -1.20 53.99 18.10
N ARG A 233 -1.75 53.88 16.88
CA ARG A 233 -2.24 55.04 16.10
C ARG A 233 -3.32 55.81 16.87
N THR A 234 -4.22 55.10 17.54
CA THR A 234 -5.28 55.72 18.36
C THR A 234 -4.69 56.48 19.56
N ILE A 235 -3.74 55.89 20.28
CA ILE A 235 -3.07 56.59 21.40
C ILE A 235 -2.34 57.85 20.92
N GLU A 236 -1.63 57.74 19.80
CA GLU A 236 -0.86 58.86 19.26
C GLU A 236 -1.76 60.00 18.80
N TYR A 237 -2.93 59.68 18.22
CA TYR A 237 -3.97 60.66 17.93
C TYR A 237 -4.44 61.41 19.19
N GLU A 238 -4.74 60.69 20.28
CA GLU A 238 -5.18 61.32 21.52
C GLU A 238 -4.07 62.13 22.21
N ARG A 239 -2.81 61.67 22.15
CA ARG A 239 -1.65 62.44 22.64
C ARG A 239 -1.50 63.76 21.90
N ASN A 240 -1.51 63.73 20.57
CA ASN A 240 -1.42 64.94 19.75
C ASN A 240 -2.57 65.91 20.05
N ARG A 241 -3.77 65.39 20.31
CA ARG A 241 -4.92 66.20 20.72
C ARG A 241 -4.70 66.86 22.08
N ALA A 242 -4.19 66.11 23.07
CA ALA A 242 -3.85 66.62 24.39
C ALA A 242 -2.76 67.69 24.33
N ASP A 243 -1.70 67.47 23.55
CA ASP A 243 -0.61 68.44 23.33
C ASP A 243 -1.14 69.73 22.69
N GLY A 244 -2.06 69.62 21.73
CA GLY A 244 -2.78 70.77 21.17
C GLY A 244 -3.50 71.60 22.23
N TYR A 245 -4.22 70.94 23.15
CA TYR A 245 -4.87 71.63 24.27
C TYR A 245 -3.86 72.24 25.25
N GLN A 246 -2.78 71.55 25.58
CA GLN A 246 -1.73 72.09 26.45
C GLN A 246 -1.10 73.35 25.84
N ASN A 247 -0.77 73.33 24.55
CA ASN A 247 -0.23 74.48 23.83
C ASN A 247 -1.21 75.65 23.84
N LEU A 248 -2.52 75.39 23.64
CA LEU A 248 -3.55 76.42 23.73
C LEU A 248 -3.63 77.02 25.15
N MET A 249 -3.62 76.18 26.19
CA MET A 249 -3.67 76.65 27.58
C MET A 249 -2.42 77.46 27.95
N GLN A 250 -1.23 77.02 27.52
CA GLN A 250 0.01 77.78 27.70
C GLN A 250 -0.07 79.13 27.00
N HIS A 251 -0.58 79.18 25.75
CA HIS A 251 -0.75 80.42 25.01
C HIS A 251 -1.71 81.38 25.72
N ILE A 252 -2.86 80.89 26.18
CA ILE A 252 -3.83 81.66 26.95
C ILE A 252 -3.17 82.20 28.24
N HIS A 253 -2.43 81.36 28.96
CA HIS A 253 -1.73 81.78 30.18
C HIS A 253 -0.73 82.91 29.92
N LEU A 254 0.08 82.80 28.86
CA LEU A 254 1.01 83.84 28.43
C LEU A 254 0.29 85.15 28.07
N MET A 255 -0.87 85.08 27.41
CA MET A 255 -1.68 86.27 27.10
C MET A 255 -2.12 86.99 28.38
N TYR A 256 -2.59 86.26 29.40
CA TYR A 256 -2.98 86.85 30.68
C TYR A 256 -1.79 87.47 31.43
N GLN A 257 -0.63 86.80 31.46
CA GLN A 257 0.57 87.34 32.09
C GLN A 257 1.02 88.65 31.41
N ASN A 258 1.00 88.70 30.09
CA ASN A 258 1.35 89.91 29.34
C ASN A 258 0.34 91.04 29.59
N ASP A 259 -0.98 90.74 29.64
CA ASP A 259 -2.01 91.75 29.95
C ASP A 259 -1.84 92.31 31.38
N GLU A 260 -1.50 91.45 32.35
CA GLU A 260 -1.20 91.88 33.72
C GLU A 260 0.07 92.76 33.78
N GLN A 261 1.11 92.41 33.03
CA GLN A 261 2.32 93.23 32.91
C GLN A 261 2.02 94.60 32.28
N LEU A 262 1.25 94.65 31.19
CA LEU A 262 0.82 95.89 30.55
C LEU A 262 0.01 96.79 31.51
N ARG A 263 -0.87 96.20 32.32
CA ARG A 263 -1.62 96.94 33.36
C ARG A 263 -0.70 97.51 34.44
N ARG A 264 0.36 96.80 34.83
CA ARG A 264 1.35 97.30 35.81
C ARG A 264 2.23 98.42 35.25
N GLU A 265 2.48 98.46 33.95
CA GLU A 265 3.28 99.51 33.30
C GLU A 265 2.48 100.80 33.00
N GLN A 266 1.14 100.76 33.00
CA GLN A 266 0.28 101.91 32.65
C GLN A 266 -0.23 102.75 33.83
N ASP A 267 0.23 102.54 35.07
CA ASP A 267 -0.21 103.33 36.23
C ASP A 267 0.87 104.36 36.65
N PRO A 268 0.84 105.61 36.13
CA PRO A 268 1.76 106.64 36.59
C PRO A 268 1.31 107.09 37.98
N SER A 269 1.98 106.57 39.02
CA SER A 269 1.84 106.96 40.42
C SER A 269 1.45 108.45 40.60
N PRO A 270 0.20 108.76 40.99
CA PRO A 270 -0.33 110.14 41.11
C PRO A 270 0.41 111.01 42.15
N LEU A 271 1.29 110.40 42.94
CA LEU A 271 1.94 110.95 44.12
C LEU A 271 2.97 112.07 43.83
N ARG A 272 3.38 112.32 42.58
CA ARG A 272 4.45 113.31 42.25
C ARG A 272 3.99 114.57 41.51
N SER A 273 2.68 114.85 41.51
CA SER A 273 2.12 116.09 40.93
C SER A 273 1.21 116.83 41.92
N CYS A 274 1.11 118.14 41.79
CA CYS A 274 0.19 118.97 42.57
C CYS A 274 -1.25 118.72 42.13
N GLU A 275 -2.12 118.27 43.02
CA GLU A 275 -3.52 117.94 42.69
C GLU A 275 -4.38 119.17 42.31
N ILE A 276 -3.90 120.39 42.52
CA ILE A 276 -4.59 121.62 42.10
C ILE A 276 -4.26 121.98 40.64
N CYS A 277 -2.97 122.01 40.30
CA CYS A 277 -2.52 122.50 38.99
C CYS A 277 -1.98 121.38 38.07
N LEU A 278 -1.99 120.14 38.56
CA LEU A 278 -1.51 118.92 37.91
C LEU A 278 -0.05 118.98 37.43
N GLN A 279 0.73 119.96 37.90
CA GLN A 279 2.15 120.09 37.57
C GLN A 279 2.99 119.18 38.47
N LYS A 280 3.97 118.48 37.86
CA LYS A 280 4.96 117.68 38.59
C LYS A 280 5.74 118.56 39.59
N TYR A 281 5.97 118.04 40.78
CA TYR A 281 6.75 118.74 41.79
C TYR A 281 8.22 118.86 41.38
N MET A 282 8.82 120.04 41.61
CA MET A 282 10.23 120.29 41.32
C MET A 282 10.99 120.69 42.58
N ALA A 283 12.31 120.44 42.60
CA ALA A 283 13.17 120.78 43.74
C ALA A 283 13.25 122.30 44.00
N VAL A 284 13.05 123.09 42.95
CA VAL A 284 13.26 124.55 42.94
C VAL A 284 12.15 125.29 42.21
N GLY A 285 11.98 126.57 42.55
CA GLY A 285 11.02 127.46 41.91
C GLY A 285 9.57 127.30 42.36
N ARG A 286 8.63 127.62 41.46
CA ARG A 286 7.19 127.74 41.76
C ARG A 286 6.47 126.39 41.93
N ALA A 287 7.07 125.30 41.46
CA ALA A 287 6.53 123.94 41.59
C ALA A 287 7.04 123.20 42.84
N VAL A 288 7.68 123.89 43.79
CA VAL A 288 8.18 123.27 45.02
C VAL A 288 7.01 122.79 45.89
N PRO A 289 6.94 121.51 46.26
CA PRO A 289 5.91 121.00 47.16
C PRO A 289 6.10 121.59 48.56
N ARG A 290 5.05 122.21 49.11
CA ARG A 290 4.99 122.79 50.45
C ARG A 290 3.94 122.07 51.28
N ILE A 291 4.29 121.74 52.51
CA ILE A 291 3.40 121.03 53.43
C ILE A 291 2.61 122.04 54.25
N LEU A 292 1.28 121.90 54.23
CA LEU A 292 0.40 122.60 55.15
C LEU A 292 0.46 121.88 56.51
N VAL A 293 1.31 122.38 57.42
CA VAL A 293 1.70 121.71 58.67
C VAL A 293 0.55 121.31 59.60
N LYS A 294 -0.65 121.90 59.44
CA LYS A 294 -1.81 121.55 60.25
C LYS A 294 -2.56 120.31 59.76
N CYS A 295 -2.44 119.95 58.48
CA CYS A 295 -3.18 118.83 57.89
C CYS A 295 -2.32 117.87 57.06
N GLY A 296 -1.05 118.18 56.83
CA GLY A 296 -0.12 117.30 56.10
C GLY A 296 -0.27 117.31 54.58
N HIS A 297 -1.31 117.96 54.03
CA HIS A 297 -1.49 118.07 52.59
C HIS A 297 -0.35 118.87 51.94
N THR A 298 0.09 118.40 50.78
CA THR A 298 1.17 119.02 50.01
C THR A 298 0.62 119.73 48.79
N LEU A 299 1.03 120.99 48.59
CA LEU A 299 0.65 121.81 47.44
C LEU A 299 1.89 122.46 46.85
N CYS A 300 1.89 122.77 45.55
CA CYS A 300 3.02 123.50 44.98
C CYS A 300 3.05 124.95 45.49
N HIS A 301 4.24 125.52 45.58
CA HIS A 301 4.46 126.88 46.10
C HIS A 301 3.56 127.91 45.41
N LYS A 302 3.39 127.83 44.08
CA LYS A 302 2.48 128.67 43.30
C LYS A 302 1.02 128.59 43.76
N CYS A 303 0.54 127.39 44.04
CA CYS A 303 -0.84 127.20 44.46
C CYS A 303 -1.06 127.72 45.89
N VAL A 304 -0.09 127.50 46.79
CA VAL A 304 -0.12 128.11 48.13
C VAL A 304 -0.11 129.64 48.04
N GLU A 305 0.69 130.20 47.12
CA GLU A 305 0.74 131.63 46.84
C GLU A 305 -0.58 132.17 46.34
N SER A 306 -1.25 131.45 45.44
CA SER A 306 -2.55 131.84 44.89
C SER A 306 -3.68 131.78 45.93
N LEU A 307 -3.56 130.91 46.95
CA LEU A 307 -4.56 130.76 48.00
C LEU A 307 -4.39 131.74 49.17
N ARG A 308 -3.21 132.36 49.31
CA ARG A 308 -2.90 133.27 50.42
C ARG A 308 -3.71 134.57 50.44
N PRO A 309 -3.98 135.28 49.32
CA PRO A 309 -4.75 136.53 49.35
C PRO A 309 -6.19 136.38 49.84
N GLN A 310 -6.71 135.15 49.83
CA GLN A 310 -8.08 134.84 50.24
C GLN A 310 -8.26 134.82 51.76
N GLU A 311 -7.19 134.83 52.55
CA GLU A 311 -7.26 134.76 54.01
C GLU A 311 -6.09 135.55 54.66
N PRO A 312 -6.36 136.67 55.37
CA PRO A 312 -5.31 137.57 55.88
C PRO A 312 -4.41 136.94 56.97
N GLU A 313 -4.84 135.83 57.57
CA GLU A 313 -4.11 135.14 58.66
C GLU A 313 -3.32 133.90 58.22
N GLY A 314 -3.46 133.41 56.97
CA GLY A 314 -2.80 132.17 56.52
C GLY A 314 -3.31 131.61 55.20
N VAL A 315 -3.22 130.28 55.03
CA VAL A 315 -3.76 129.54 53.87
C VAL A 315 -4.65 128.40 54.36
N ARG A 316 -5.87 128.28 53.83
CA ARG A 316 -6.73 127.11 54.03
C ARG A 316 -6.40 126.03 53.01
N CYS A 317 -6.30 124.78 53.48
CA CYS A 317 -6.16 123.63 52.59
C CYS A 317 -7.41 123.45 51.73
N PRO A 318 -7.33 123.29 50.40
CA PRO A 318 -8.50 123.06 49.56
C PRO A 318 -9.13 121.69 49.76
N PHE A 319 -8.37 120.70 50.23
CA PHE A 319 -8.86 119.33 50.43
C PHE A 319 -9.60 119.15 51.75
N CYS A 320 -9.11 119.77 52.84
CA CYS A 320 -9.65 119.55 54.18
C CYS A 320 -10.02 120.84 54.93
N ARG A 321 -9.91 122.01 54.28
CA ARG A 321 -10.28 123.35 54.80
C ARG A 321 -9.57 123.82 56.07
N THR A 322 -8.60 123.06 56.59
CA THR A 322 -7.80 123.42 57.76
C THR A 322 -6.92 124.64 57.49
N LEU A 323 -6.99 125.65 58.36
CA LEU A 323 -6.19 126.87 58.28
C LEU A 323 -4.76 126.64 58.79
N THR A 324 -3.77 126.88 57.94
CA THR A 324 -2.35 126.90 58.31
C THR A 324 -1.88 128.35 58.36
N LYS A 325 -1.48 128.82 59.55
CA LYS A 325 -0.95 130.17 59.76
C LYS A 325 0.42 130.31 59.10
N ILE A 326 0.65 131.41 58.38
CA ILE A 326 1.92 131.72 57.71
C ILE A 326 2.56 132.93 58.39
N SER A 327 3.87 132.88 58.63
CA SER A 327 4.59 133.96 59.31
C SER A 327 4.57 135.24 58.46
N ARG A 328 4.15 136.38 59.04
CA ARG A 328 4.17 137.68 58.36
C ARG A 328 5.59 138.12 57.93
N ARG A 329 6.65 137.66 58.61
CA ARG A 329 8.04 138.02 58.28
C ARG A 329 8.66 137.16 57.18
N LYS A 330 8.33 135.87 57.09
CA LYS A 330 8.94 134.91 56.15
C LYS A 330 8.02 134.47 55.01
N GLY A 331 6.74 134.86 55.03
CA GLY A 331 5.78 134.48 54.00
C GLY A 331 5.66 132.97 53.81
N ILE A 332 5.26 132.54 52.61
CA ILE A 332 5.04 131.12 52.25
C ILE A 332 6.30 130.27 52.44
N GLU A 333 7.48 130.90 52.43
CA GLU A 333 8.74 130.21 52.69
C GLU A 333 8.84 129.62 54.09
N SER A 334 7.98 130.04 55.04
CA SER A 334 7.88 129.44 56.37
C SER A 334 7.29 128.03 56.37
N LEU A 335 6.69 127.57 55.26
CA LEU A 335 6.15 126.21 55.16
C LEU A 335 7.25 125.20 54.77
N PRO A 336 7.34 124.03 55.42
CA PRO A 336 8.30 122.99 55.06
C PRO A 336 8.14 122.54 53.61
N LYS A 337 9.27 122.23 52.96
CA LYS A 337 9.30 121.64 51.62
C LYS A 337 9.20 120.12 51.72
N ASN A 338 8.43 119.48 50.85
CA ASN A 338 8.31 118.02 50.81
C ASN A 338 9.18 117.43 49.70
N PHE A 339 10.48 117.29 49.94
CA PHE A 339 11.42 116.79 48.92
C PHE A 339 11.21 115.33 48.52
N THR A 340 10.44 114.53 49.28
CA THR A 340 10.16 113.13 48.90
C THR A 340 9.27 113.01 47.67
N LEU A 341 8.50 114.06 47.35
CA LEU A 341 7.61 114.11 46.17
C LEU A 341 8.28 114.74 44.95
N VAL A 342 9.47 115.31 45.13
CA VAL A 342 10.30 115.81 44.04
C VAL A 342 10.99 114.63 43.37
N SER A 343 11.11 114.68 42.04
CA SER A 343 11.84 113.67 41.25
C SER A 343 13.32 114.00 41.21
#